data_AF-A0A8I2YG99-F1
#
_entry.id   AF-A0A8I2YG99-F1
#
_cell.length_a   1.000
_cell.length_b   1.000
_cell.length_c   1.000
_cell.angle_alpha   90.00
_cell.angle_beta   90.00
_cell.angle_gamma   90.00
#
_symmetry.space_group_name_H-M   'P 1'
#
loop_
_entity.id
_entity.type
_entity.pdbx_description
1 polymer ?
#
loop_
_entity_poly.entity_id
_entity_poly.type
_entity_poly.pdbx_seq_one_letter_code
_entity_poly.pdbx_strand_id
1 'polypeptide(L)'
;MDIFMRGVALAATEEDVKVELAKILHKAPFPLQPLMNFDVSLFKKYNSRGKVGILTLPNLHAGHIFLRAYGTTGVPIKGPRVMFCLSNKRLNEDRIAILNSRPWRDPQQLKQEKERRMREGRPYPLQSYAFGHFLNDGSFSSEFVAEGSADIACDLERRQVRFTLRKQSQHSEADDSSITLMLDSFEPSITTIASYQPKLIDAIVESNAAEEPVIFIRANAFPYFSIEIHNPLDINDRTDSRRSQGLVPDVPMPPGCFSLMCTFAEEDDKDAFVYAARTRFHVRCISRPAEIRIRDNTATHNTGPNLDFLSDLPFELAFELEKAITNWTLSYVDVWSLRDNLDHLCEAHGDAAAPIFRRFISLLEDEWEEQAAQARTSREAEPRCTDDARGSA
;
A
#
# COMPACT_ATOMS: atom_id res chain seq x y z
N MET A 1 -36.20 13.32 1.14
CA MET A 1 -36.28 14.73 1.55
C MET A 1 -34.94 15.15 2.11
N ASP A 2 -34.42 16.30 1.67
CA ASP A 2 -33.20 16.88 2.21
C ASP A 2 -33.50 17.96 3.25
N ILE A 3 -32.81 17.90 4.37
CA ILE A 3 -32.91 18.82 5.51
C ILE A 3 -31.54 19.47 5.69
N PHE A 4 -31.49 20.79 5.64
CA PHE A 4 -30.27 21.55 5.88
C PHE A 4 -29.97 21.64 7.37
N MET A 5 -28.72 21.38 7.72
CA MET A 5 -28.19 21.42 9.07
C MET A 5 -27.21 22.58 9.22
N ARG A 6 -27.31 23.32 10.32
CA ARG A 6 -26.38 24.41 10.65
C ARG A 6 -25.99 24.39 12.13
N GLY A 7 -24.80 24.90 12.42
CA GLY A 7 -24.29 24.93 13.78
C GLY A 7 -23.75 23.59 14.25
N VAL A 8 -23.26 22.75 13.33
CA VAL A 8 -22.58 21.49 13.69
C VAL A 8 -21.22 21.84 14.28
N ALA A 9 -20.89 21.29 15.45
CA ALA A 9 -19.61 21.55 16.11
C ALA A 9 -18.43 21.26 15.18
N LEU A 10 -17.38 22.08 15.22
CA LEU A 10 -16.20 21.87 14.36
C LEU A 10 -15.51 20.52 14.63
N ALA A 11 -15.55 20.05 15.87
CA ALA A 11 -15.03 18.75 16.27
C ALA A 11 -15.96 17.56 15.93
N ALA A 12 -17.21 17.81 15.54
CA ALA A 12 -18.13 16.74 15.19
C ALA A 12 -17.83 16.19 13.79
N THR A 13 -17.81 14.86 13.69
CA THR A 13 -17.72 14.11 12.42
C THR A 13 -19.10 13.78 11.87
N GLU A 14 -19.18 13.37 10.60
CA GLU A 14 -20.43 12.85 10.02
C GLU A 14 -20.99 11.66 10.80
N GLU A 15 -20.09 10.79 11.28
CA GLU A 15 -20.44 9.61 12.08
C GLU A 15 -21.05 10.00 13.43
N ASP A 16 -20.48 11.00 14.12
CA ASP A 16 -21.04 11.50 15.38
C ASP A 16 -22.46 12.03 15.19
N VAL A 17 -22.69 12.77 14.10
CA VAL A 17 -24.02 13.29 13.76
C VAL A 17 -24.98 12.15 13.44
N LYS A 18 -24.54 11.13 12.69
CA LYS A 18 -25.35 9.92 12.40
C LYS A 18 -25.73 9.17 13.68
N VAL A 19 -24.80 8.98 14.61
CA VAL A 19 -25.07 8.30 15.89
C VAL A 19 -26.13 9.05 16.70
N GLU A 20 -26.01 10.38 16.85
CA GLU A 20 -26.98 11.15 17.63
C GLU A 20 -28.35 11.22 16.96
N LEU A 21 -28.40 11.36 15.64
CA LEU A 21 -29.67 11.38 14.90
C LEU A 21 -30.36 10.02 14.89
N ALA A 22 -29.61 8.91 14.90
CA ALA A 22 -30.19 7.56 14.98
C ALA A 22 -30.98 7.36 16.28
N LYS A 23 -30.47 7.89 17.41
CA LYS A 23 -31.17 7.85 18.71
C LYS A 23 -32.54 8.54 18.69
N ILE A 24 -32.78 9.41 17.70
CA ILE A 24 -34.04 10.13 17.50
C ILE A 24 -34.89 9.44 16.44
N LEU A 25 -34.33 9.23 15.25
CA LEU A 25 -35.03 8.72 14.06
C LEU A 25 -35.45 7.25 14.18
N HIS A 26 -34.93 6.52 15.18
CA HIS A 26 -35.31 5.14 15.50
C HIS A 26 -36.15 5.02 16.78
N LYS A 27 -36.80 6.12 17.18
CA LYS A 27 -37.80 6.14 18.26
C LYS A 27 -39.14 6.60 17.72
N ALA A 28 -40.23 6.31 18.44
CA ALA A 28 -41.53 6.91 18.13
C ALA A 28 -41.40 8.44 18.11
N PRO A 29 -42.05 9.16 17.17
CA PRO A 29 -43.09 8.69 16.25
C PRO A 29 -42.57 8.18 14.88
N PHE A 30 -41.28 7.91 14.72
CA PHE A 30 -40.72 7.41 13.46
C PHE A 30 -40.93 5.90 13.28
N PRO A 31 -40.90 5.38 12.03
CA PRO A 31 -41.02 3.95 11.77
C PRO A 31 -39.94 3.13 12.49
N LEU A 32 -40.37 2.11 13.24
CA LEU A 32 -39.47 1.24 14.00
C LEU A 32 -39.09 -0.04 13.23
N GLN A 33 -39.90 -0.44 12.24
CA GLN A 33 -39.67 -1.66 11.45
C GLN A 33 -40.08 -1.44 9.98
N PRO A 34 -39.14 -1.56 9.02
CA PRO A 34 -37.68 -1.60 9.23
C PRO A 34 -37.16 -0.26 9.80
N LEU A 35 -36.00 -0.29 10.46
CA LEU A 35 -35.33 0.94 10.89
C LEU A 35 -35.04 1.81 9.67
N MET A 36 -35.46 3.08 9.73
CA MET A 36 -35.28 4.02 8.64
C MET A 36 -33.80 4.30 8.39
N ASN A 37 -33.33 4.03 7.17
CA ASN A 37 -31.99 4.41 6.75
C ASN A 37 -31.95 5.91 6.44
N PHE A 38 -30.82 6.57 6.69
CA PHE A 38 -30.64 7.99 6.39
C PHE A 38 -29.18 8.31 6.15
N ASP A 39 -28.93 9.43 5.47
CA ASP A 39 -27.57 9.88 5.20
C ASP A 39 -27.32 11.29 5.74
N VAL A 40 -26.07 11.53 6.11
CA VAL A 40 -25.57 12.81 6.60
C VAL A 40 -24.36 13.15 5.77
N SER A 41 -24.35 14.36 5.19
CA SER A 41 -23.17 14.91 4.54
C SER A 41 -22.87 16.29 5.11
N LEU A 42 -21.67 16.47 5.65
CA LEU A 42 -21.17 17.74 6.11
C LEU A 42 -20.39 18.41 4.97
N PHE A 43 -20.63 19.69 4.76
CA PHE A 43 -19.90 20.46 3.77
C PHE A 43 -18.55 20.89 4.33
N LYS A 44 -17.53 20.92 3.46
CA LYS A 44 -16.19 21.45 3.81
C LYS A 44 -16.22 22.93 4.21
N LYS A 45 -17.24 23.67 3.76
CA LYS A 45 -17.45 25.08 4.15
C LYS A 45 -17.98 25.15 5.58
N TYR A 46 -17.29 25.88 6.44
CA TYR A 46 -17.76 26.27 7.76
C TYR A 46 -18.03 27.77 7.79
N ASN A 47 -18.87 28.20 8.72
CA ASN A 47 -19.04 29.60 9.06
C ASN A 47 -18.54 29.84 10.50
N SER A 48 -18.53 31.09 10.94
CA SER A 48 -18.19 31.44 12.34
C SER A 48 -19.06 30.74 13.39
N ARG A 49 -20.16 30.10 12.97
CA ARG A 49 -21.11 29.37 13.82
C ARG A 49 -20.95 27.85 13.73
N GLY A 50 -19.98 27.33 12.98
CA GLY A 50 -19.68 25.89 12.86
C GLY A 50 -19.82 25.32 11.45
N LYS A 51 -19.79 23.99 11.36
CA LYS A 51 -20.02 23.23 10.13
C LYS A 51 -21.50 23.29 9.72
N VAL A 52 -21.75 23.13 8.43
CA VAL A 52 -23.08 23.00 7.84
C VAL A 52 -23.17 21.70 7.03
N GLY A 53 -24.37 21.20 6.80
CA GLY A 53 -24.54 19.94 6.07
C GLY A 53 -25.98 19.67 5.63
N ILE A 54 -26.21 18.46 5.15
CA ILE A 54 -27.51 17.94 4.73
C ILE A 54 -27.77 16.60 5.41
N LEU A 55 -28.95 16.48 6.01
CA LEU A 55 -29.57 15.24 6.42
C LEU A 55 -30.55 14.81 5.32
N THR A 56 -30.32 13.66 4.71
CA THR A 56 -31.22 13.09 3.70
C THR A 56 -32.04 11.98 4.34
N LEU A 57 -33.36 12.14 4.34
CA LEU A 57 -34.33 11.15 4.81
C LEU A 57 -35.06 10.52 3.61
N PRO A 58 -35.35 9.20 3.66
CA PRO A 58 -36.03 8.51 2.57
C PRO A 58 -37.49 8.93 2.41
N ASN A 59 -38.16 9.29 3.50
CA ASN A 59 -39.58 9.63 3.53
C ASN A 59 -39.80 11.12 3.82
N LEU A 60 -40.62 11.78 2.99
CA LEU A 60 -41.03 13.17 3.17
C LEU A 60 -41.77 13.40 4.49
N HIS A 61 -42.66 12.48 4.86
CA HIS A 61 -43.46 12.57 6.09
C HIS A 61 -42.57 12.55 7.33
N ALA A 62 -41.58 11.65 7.38
CA ALA A 62 -40.60 11.59 8.47
C ALA A 62 -39.81 12.91 8.59
N GLY A 63 -39.44 13.51 7.47
CA GLY A 63 -38.75 14.80 7.49
C GLY A 63 -39.61 15.97 7.99
N HIS A 64 -40.90 15.99 7.68
CA HIS A 64 -41.82 16.99 8.25
C HIS A 64 -42.02 16.80 9.76
N ILE A 65 -42.18 15.57 10.23
CA ILE A 65 -42.25 15.25 11.67
C ILE A 65 -40.97 15.72 12.36
N PHE A 66 -39.80 15.38 11.80
CA PHE A 66 -38.51 15.75 12.34
C PHE A 66 -38.33 17.27 12.42
N LEU A 67 -38.66 18.00 11.35
CA LEU A 67 -38.58 19.47 11.32
C LEU A 67 -39.53 20.13 12.31
N ARG A 68 -40.75 19.58 12.50
CA ARG A 68 -41.70 20.10 13.49
C ARG A 68 -41.16 19.95 14.92
N ALA A 69 -40.56 18.80 15.23
CA ALA A 69 -40.06 18.51 16.57
C ALA A 69 -38.69 19.19 16.87
N TYR A 70 -37.78 19.20 15.90
CA TYR A 70 -36.37 19.55 16.11
C TYR A 70 -35.86 20.71 15.25
N GLY A 71 -36.67 21.26 14.33
CA GLY A 71 -36.24 22.34 13.43
C GLY A 71 -35.78 23.59 14.17
N THR A 72 -36.60 24.06 15.13
CA THR A 72 -36.31 25.23 15.96
C THR A 72 -35.61 24.87 17.28
N THR A 73 -35.91 23.72 17.86
CA THR A 73 -35.32 23.27 19.13
C THR A 73 -33.85 22.88 18.98
N GLY A 74 -33.51 22.32 17.81
CA GLY A 74 -32.21 21.75 17.51
C GLY A 74 -31.92 20.43 18.25
N VAL A 75 -30.82 19.78 17.89
CA VAL A 75 -30.32 18.55 18.51
C VAL A 75 -28.90 18.80 19.03
N PRO A 76 -28.61 18.55 20.33
CA PRO A 76 -27.25 18.72 20.84
C PRO A 76 -26.33 17.62 20.28
N ILE A 77 -25.26 18.01 19.58
CA ILE A 77 -24.28 17.07 19.01
C ILE A 77 -22.88 17.56 19.33
N LYS A 78 -22.20 16.88 20.27
CA LYS A 78 -20.85 17.25 20.79
C LYS A 78 -20.70 18.74 21.10
N GLY A 79 -21.71 19.34 21.75
CA GLY A 79 -21.69 20.74 22.16
C GLY A 79 -22.94 21.51 21.70
N PRO A 80 -22.81 22.53 20.83
CA PRO A 80 -23.95 23.34 20.39
C PRO A 80 -25.10 22.53 19.81
N ARG A 81 -26.31 23.11 19.85
CA ARG A 81 -27.48 22.52 19.21
C ARG A 81 -27.42 22.75 17.70
N VAL A 82 -27.44 21.66 16.95
CA VAL A 82 -27.57 21.67 15.49
C VAL A 82 -29.00 22.04 15.15
N MET A 83 -29.17 23.07 14.33
CA MET A 83 -30.47 23.56 13.89
C MET A 83 -30.81 23.01 12.51
N PHE A 84 -32.08 22.71 12.28
CA PHE A 84 -32.54 22.05 11.06
C PHE A 84 -33.56 22.91 10.34
N CYS A 85 -33.42 23.03 9.02
CA CYS A 85 -34.43 23.67 8.17
C CYS A 85 -34.59 22.91 6.86
N LEU A 86 -35.69 23.18 6.15
CA LEU A 86 -35.92 22.60 4.83
C LEU A 86 -34.77 22.99 3.88
N SER A 87 -34.18 22.02 3.19
CA SER A 87 -33.21 22.32 2.14
C SER A 87 -33.91 22.96 0.95
N ASN A 88 -33.31 24.00 0.38
CA ASN A 88 -33.76 24.62 -0.87
C ASN A 88 -33.14 23.97 -2.12
N LYS A 89 -32.25 22.99 -1.94
CA LYS A 89 -31.60 22.29 -3.04
C LYS A 89 -32.56 21.28 -3.66
N ARG A 90 -32.41 21.05 -4.97
CA ARG A 90 -33.11 19.97 -5.67
C ARG A 90 -32.76 18.64 -5.03
N LEU A 91 -33.78 17.81 -4.86
CA LEU A 91 -33.67 16.49 -4.28
C LEU A 91 -32.81 15.60 -5.17
N ASN A 92 -31.83 14.92 -4.60
CA ASN A 92 -31.07 13.89 -5.31
C ASN A 92 -31.83 12.56 -5.22
N GLU A 93 -32.57 12.23 -6.28
CA GLU A 93 -33.41 11.03 -6.36
C GLU A 93 -32.58 9.74 -6.28
N ASP A 94 -31.40 9.70 -6.91
CA ASP A 94 -30.50 8.55 -6.87
C ASP A 94 -30.05 8.24 -5.44
N ARG A 95 -29.72 9.28 -4.66
CA ARG A 95 -29.33 9.12 -3.24
C ARG A 95 -30.47 8.55 -2.41
N ILE A 96 -31.71 8.94 -2.70
CA ILE A 96 -32.90 8.38 -2.03
C ILE A 96 -33.12 6.93 -2.44
N ALA A 97 -32.98 6.60 -3.72
CA ALA A 97 -33.09 5.23 -4.21
C ALA A 97 -32.07 4.32 -3.51
N ILE A 98 -30.82 4.77 -3.39
CA ILE A 98 -29.76 4.05 -2.65
C ILE A 98 -30.15 3.87 -1.17
N LEU A 99 -30.65 4.92 -0.52
CA LEU A 99 -31.08 4.84 0.88
C LEU A 99 -32.23 3.87 1.12
N ASN A 100 -33.21 3.84 0.22
CA ASN A 100 -34.35 2.91 0.29
C ASN A 100 -33.95 1.46 0.01
N SER A 101 -32.96 1.24 -0.86
CA SER A 101 -32.50 -0.11 -1.21
C SER A 101 -31.65 -0.80 -0.13
N ARG A 102 -31.05 -0.03 0.80
CA ARG A 102 -30.10 -0.56 1.78
C ARG A 102 -30.74 -0.57 3.17
N PRO A 103 -30.69 -1.69 3.91
CA PRO A 103 -31.12 -1.70 5.30
C PRO A 103 -30.22 -0.79 6.14
N TRP A 104 -30.78 -0.25 7.22
CA TRP A 104 -30.00 0.49 8.20
C TRP A 104 -28.87 -0.37 8.77
N ARG A 105 -27.69 0.23 8.93
CA ARG A 105 -26.56 -0.33 9.65
C ARG A 105 -26.19 0.63 10.77
N ASP A 106 -26.01 0.10 11.97
CA ASP A 106 -25.68 0.91 13.13
C ASP A 106 -24.32 1.62 12.94
N PRO A 107 -24.27 2.96 12.95
CA PRO A 107 -23.04 3.73 12.83
C PRO A 107 -22.04 3.41 13.95
N GLN A 108 -22.50 3.02 15.14
CA GLN A 108 -21.60 2.62 16.22
C GLN A 108 -20.90 1.29 15.89
N GLN A 109 -21.64 0.31 15.35
CA GLN A 109 -21.05 -0.95 14.90
C GLN A 109 -20.08 -0.73 13.73
N LEU A 110 -20.44 0.13 12.76
CA LEU A 110 -19.55 0.48 11.66
C LEU A 110 -18.26 1.15 12.16
N LYS A 111 -18.36 2.05 13.14
CA LYS A 111 -17.21 2.69 13.78
C LYS A 111 -16.33 1.68 14.51
N GLN A 112 -16.92 0.81 15.34
CA GLN A 112 -16.19 -0.23 16.05
C GLN A 112 -15.49 -1.19 15.09
N GLU A 113 -16.16 -1.58 14.01
CA GLU A 113 -15.58 -2.44 12.98
C GLU A 113 -14.43 -1.73 12.23
N LYS A 114 -14.57 -0.44 11.94
CA LYS A 114 -13.50 0.36 11.34
C LYS A 114 -12.30 0.50 12.29
N GLU A 115 -12.53 0.82 13.57
CA GLU A 115 -11.48 0.89 14.59
C GLU A 115 -10.80 -0.46 14.81
N ARG A 116 -11.56 -1.56 14.80
CA ARG A 116 -11.03 -2.92 14.84
C ARG A 116 -10.13 -3.18 13.65
N ARG A 117 -10.56 -2.84 12.43
CA ARG A 117 -9.74 -2.98 11.22
C ARG A 117 -8.49 -2.10 11.23
N MET A 118 -8.56 -0.88 11.74
CA MET A 118 -7.39 -0.01 11.87
C MET A 118 -6.39 -0.56 12.88
N ARG A 119 -6.87 -1.15 13.99
CA ARG A 119 -6.01 -1.82 14.97
C ARG A 119 -5.36 -3.07 14.40
N GLU A 120 -6.11 -3.82 13.59
CA GLU A 120 -5.62 -5.03 12.92
C GLU A 120 -4.67 -4.73 11.77
N GLY A 121 -4.85 -3.62 11.07
CA GLY A 121 -3.96 -3.12 10.01
C GLY A 121 -2.90 -2.14 10.52
N ARG A 122 -2.48 -2.27 11.80
CA ARG A 122 -1.47 -1.39 12.38
C ARG A 122 -0.17 -1.45 11.56
N PRO A 123 0.54 -0.33 11.37
CA PRO A 123 1.88 -0.36 10.83
C PRO A 123 2.84 -1.07 11.79
N TYR A 124 3.74 -1.86 11.22
CA TYR A 124 4.83 -2.55 11.90
C TYR A 124 6.13 -1.83 11.55
N PRO A 125 6.84 -1.26 12.54
CA PRO A 125 8.09 -0.55 12.30
C PRO A 125 9.17 -1.50 11.80
N LEU A 126 9.94 -1.05 10.81
CA LEU A 126 11.07 -1.79 10.26
C LEU A 126 12.38 -1.21 10.80
N GLN A 127 13.31 -2.10 11.15
CA GLN A 127 14.69 -1.75 11.48
C GLN A 127 15.46 -1.39 10.21
N SER A 128 15.30 -2.20 9.16
CA SER A 128 15.89 -1.96 7.84
C SER A 128 15.03 -2.59 6.75
N TYR A 129 15.28 -2.19 5.51
CA TYR A 129 14.58 -2.70 4.35
C TYR A 129 15.44 -2.55 3.10
N ALA A 130 15.14 -3.34 2.06
CA ALA A 130 15.75 -3.20 0.75
C ALA A 130 14.78 -3.63 -0.35
N PHE A 131 14.70 -2.84 -1.42
CA PHE A 131 14.03 -3.23 -2.65
C PHE A 131 15.03 -3.96 -3.55
N GLY A 132 14.54 -4.98 -4.23
CA GLY A 132 15.40 -5.85 -5.02
C GLY A 132 14.62 -6.94 -5.72
N HIS A 133 15.31 -8.05 -6.00
CA HIS A 133 14.74 -9.21 -6.68
C HIS A 133 15.38 -10.51 -6.20
N PHE A 134 14.70 -11.62 -6.45
CA PHE A 134 15.25 -12.95 -6.22
C PHE A 134 16.03 -13.39 -7.46
N LEU A 135 17.22 -13.94 -7.22
CA LEU A 135 18.04 -14.58 -8.24
C LEU A 135 17.62 -16.05 -8.41
N ASN A 136 18.09 -16.67 -9.50
CA ASN A 136 17.77 -18.06 -9.85
C ASN A 136 18.25 -19.07 -8.80
N ASP A 137 19.34 -18.78 -8.09
CA ASP A 137 19.84 -19.60 -6.98
C ASP A 137 18.99 -19.45 -5.69
N GLY A 138 17.97 -18.59 -5.72
CA GLY A 138 17.09 -18.29 -4.59
C GLY A 138 17.67 -17.32 -3.58
N SER A 139 18.85 -16.74 -3.84
CA SER A 139 19.39 -15.60 -3.08
C SER A 139 18.64 -14.31 -3.43
N PHE A 140 18.72 -13.31 -2.55
CA PHE A 140 18.08 -12.01 -2.74
C PHE A 140 19.14 -10.98 -3.11
N SER A 141 18.95 -10.28 -4.22
CA SER A 141 19.79 -9.16 -4.64
C SER A 141 19.18 -7.86 -4.12
N SER A 142 19.87 -7.20 -3.20
CA SER A 142 19.48 -5.90 -2.63
C SER A 142 20.00 -4.80 -3.56
N GLU A 143 19.08 -4.06 -4.21
CA GLU A 143 19.42 -3.09 -5.25
C GLU A 143 19.21 -1.65 -4.80
N PHE A 144 18.16 -1.40 -4.02
CA PHE A 144 17.78 -0.06 -3.63
C PHE A 144 17.40 0.02 -2.15
N VAL A 145 18.14 0.84 -1.42
CA VAL A 145 17.89 1.19 -0.02
C VAL A 145 17.78 2.70 0.07
N ALA A 146 16.70 3.20 0.67
CA ALA A 146 16.56 4.62 0.95
C ALA A 146 16.68 4.90 2.45
N GLU A 147 17.15 6.10 2.77
CA GLU A 147 17.27 6.53 4.16
C GLU A 147 15.93 7.02 4.71
N GLY A 148 15.69 6.75 5.99
CA GLY A 148 14.50 7.19 6.72
C GLY A 148 13.92 6.10 7.60
N SER A 149 12.87 6.45 8.35
CA SER A 149 12.11 5.45 9.10
C SER A 149 11.07 4.80 8.20
N ALA A 150 10.95 3.49 8.29
CA ALA A 150 10.03 2.72 7.48
C ALA A 150 9.06 1.91 8.34
N ASP A 151 7.85 1.75 7.83
CA ASP A 151 6.84 0.85 8.38
C ASP A 151 6.18 0.03 7.26
N ILE A 152 5.70 -1.16 7.61
CA ILE A 152 4.91 -2.00 6.71
C ILE A 152 3.57 -2.34 7.35
N ALA A 153 2.50 -2.36 6.58
CA ALA A 153 1.16 -2.64 7.08
C ALA A 153 0.34 -3.46 6.08
N CYS A 154 -0.56 -4.29 6.61
CA CYS A 154 -1.66 -4.83 5.82
C CYS A 154 -2.84 -3.85 5.86
N ASP A 155 -2.93 -2.96 4.88
CA ASP A 155 -4.02 -1.98 4.75
C ASP A 155 -5.31 -2.69 4.30
N LEU A 156 -6.15 -3.06 5.27
CA LEU A 156 -7.40 -3.77 5.05
C LEU A 156 -8.47 -2.94 4.32
N GLU A 157 -8.39 -1.61 4.43
CA GLU A 157 -9.34 -0.71 3.76
C GLU A 157 -9.08 -0.67 2.26
N ARG A 158 -7.81 -0.51 1.88
CA ARG A 158 -7.37 -0.49 0.47
C ARG A 158 -7.04 -1.88 -0.08
N ARG A 159 -7.07 -2.91 0.77
CA ARG A 159 -6.71 -4.30 0.45
C ARG A 159 -5.33 -4.41 -0.20
N GLN A 160 -4.32 -3.83 0.45
CA GLN A 160 -2.95 -3.80 -0.05
C GLN A 160 -1.94 -3.98 1.08
N VAL A 161 -0.77 -4.53 0.75
CA VAL A 161 0.40 -4.43 1.62
C VAL A 161 1.06 -3.09 1.33
N ARG A 162 1.11 -2.22 2.33
CA ARG A 162 1.59 -0.85 2.24
C ARG A 162 2.92 -0.74 2.97
N PHE A 163 3.96 -0.37 2.23
CA PHE A 163 5.23 0.08 2.77
C PHE A 163 5.23 1.61 2.80
N THR A 164 5.60 2.20 3.93
CA THR A 164 5.66 3.65 4.14
C THR A 164 7.08 4.02 4.55
N LEU A 165 7.68 4.99 3.85
CA LEU A 165 8.98 5.57 4.15
C LEU A 165 8.82 7.04 4.51
N ARG A 166 9.34 7.42 5.67
CA ARG A 166 9.35 8.81 6.16
C ARG A 166 10.81 9.28 6.17
N LYS A 167 11.12 10.20 5.27
CA LYS A 167 12.46 10.76 5.18
C LYS A 167 12.72 11.63 6.42
N GLN A 168 13.75 11.30 7.19
CA GLN A 168 14.24 12.23 8.20
C GLN A 168 14.98 13.35 7.46
N SER A 169 14.64 14.60 7.74
CA SER A 169 15.47 15.73 7.32
C SER A 169 16.84 15.51 7.96
N GLN A 170 17.84 15.17 7.15
CA GLN A 170 19.21 15.09 7.63
C GLN A 170 19.61 16.49 8.06
N HIS A 171 19.50 16.78 9.35
CA HIS A 171 20.23 17.91 9.91
C HIS A 171 21.70 17.60 9.78
N SER A 172 22.37 18.32 8.90
CA SER A 172 23.82 18.41 8.96
C SER A 172 24.16 18.95 10.35
N GLU A 173 24.77 18.12 11.21
CA GLU A 173 25.10 18.41 12.61
C GLU A 173 26.07 19.60 12.82
N ALA A 174 26.33 20.40 11.78
CA ALA A 174 27.42 21.36 11.74
C ALA A 174 27.03 22.79 12.15
N ASP A 175 25.77 23.12 12.44
CA ASP A 175 25.40 24.50 12.81
C ASP A 175 24.33 24.56 13.92
N ASP A 176 24.80 24.79 15.15
CA ASP A 176 24.06 24.78 16.42
C ASP A 176 23.19 26.05 16.61
N SER A 177 22.57 26.50 15.52
CA SER A 177 21.77 27.71 15.48
C SER A 177 20.33 27.39 15.90
N SER A 178 19.95 27.75 17.13
CA SER A 178 18.57 27.60 17.67
C SER A 178 17.43 28.17 16.80
N ILE A 179 17.75 29.02 15.82
CA ILE A 179 16.80 29.55 14.83
C ILE A 179 16.41 28.48 13.78
N THR A 180 17.32 27.55 13.48
CA THR A 180 17.10 26.46 12.52
C THR A 180 15.96 25.55 13.02
N LEU A 181 16.00 25.13 14.29
CA LEU A 181 14.99 24.26 14.91
C LEU A 181 13.53 24.78 14.79
N MET A 182 13.32 26.11 14.77
CA MET A 182 12.00 26.69 14.54
C MET A 182 11.58 26.66 13.07
N LEU A 183 12.53 26.80 12.15
CA LEU A 183 12.27 26.72 10.71
C LEU A 183 12.00 25.27 10.26
N ASP A 184 12.63 24.29 10.89
CA ASP A 184 12.46 22.86 10.56
C ASP A 184 11.05 22.35 10.88
N SER A 185 10.39 22.97 11.87
CA SER A 185 8.98 22.67 12.18
C SER A 185 8.02 23.05 11.05
N PHE A 186 8.47 23.86 10.08
CA PHE A 186 7.70 24.27 8.90
C PHE A 186 8.08 23.50 7.63
N GLU A 187 9.12 22.66 7.66
CA GLU A 187 9.44 21.85 6.49
C GLU A 187 8.31 20.83 6.24
N PRO A 188 7.84 20.72 4.99
CA PRO A 188 6.81 19.75 4.66
C PRO A 188 7.37 18.35 4.86
N SER A 189 6.68 17.52 5.65
CA SER A 189 7.08 16.13 5.81
C SER A 189 6.68 15.36 4.55
N ILE A 190 7.67 14.72 3.94
CA ILE A 190 7.50 13.91 2.72
C ILE A 190 7.42 12.46 3.14
N THR A 191 6.29 11.84 2.84
CA THR A 191 6.07 10.41 3.05
C THR A 191 5.97 9.71 1.70
N THR A 192 6.84 8.74 1.47
CA THR A 192 6.81 7.91 0.27
C THR A 192 6.12 6.59 0.59
N ILE A 193 5.27 6.11 -0.31
CA ILE A 193 4.50 4.88 -0.13
C ILE A 193 4.71 3.96 -1.32
N ALA A 194 5.00 2.69 -1.05
CA ALA A 194 4.95 1.61 -2.02
C ALA A 194 3.79 0.66 -1.65
N SER A 195 2.88 0.42 -2.59
CA SER A 195 1.67 -0.38 -2.35
C SER A 195 1.63 -1.63 -3.24
N TYR A 196 1.61 -2.80 -2.62
CA TYR A 196 1.44 -4.09 -3.28
C TYR A 196 -0.01 -4.55 -3.20
N GLN A 197 -0.61 -4.84 -4.36
CA GLN A 197 -1.87 -5.57 -4.40
C GLN A 197 -1.59 -7.05 -4.05
N PRO A 198 -2.38 -7.71 -3.19
CA PRO A 198 -2.12 -9.09 -2.77
C PRO A 198 -1.93 -10.08 -3.92
N LYS A 199 -2.69 -9.91 -5.01
CA LYS A 199 -2.59 -10.74 -6.21
C LYS A 199 -1.25 -10.63 -6.97
N LEU A 200 -0.48 -9.58 -6.69
CA LEU A 200 0.84 -9.36 -7.28
C LEU A 200 1.96 -9.91 -6.39
N ILE A 201 1.63 -10.29 -5.15
CA ILE A 201 2.56 -10.94 -4.23
C ILE A 201 2.46 -12.45 -4.48
N ASP A 202 3.53 -13.04 -4.98
CA ASP A 202 3.61 -14.48 -5.18
C ASP A 202 3.73 -15.22 -3.84
N ALA A 203 4.65 -14.77 -2.99
CA ALA A 203 4.83 -15.32 -1.65
C ALA A 203 5.51 -14.34 -0.69
N ILE A 204 5.24 -14.51 0.60
CA ILE A 204 6.10 -14.04 1.68
C ILE A 204 7.03 -15.19 2.04
N VAL A 205 8.33 -14.96 1.97
CA VAL A 205 9.35 -15.95 2.29
C VAL A 205 9.99 -15.59 3.62
N GLU A 206 9.91 -16.49 4.59
CA GLU A 206 10.52 -16.34 5.91
C GLU A 206 11.88 -17.05 5.93
N SER A 207 12.90 -16.40 6.47
CA SER A 207 14.24 -16.99 6.64
C SER A 207 14.43 -17.39 8.10
N ASN A 208 14.19 -18.67 8.43
CA ASN A 208 14.26 -19.14 9.83
C ASN A 208 15.69 -19.28 10.36
N ALA A 209 16.70 -19.18 9.49
CA ALA A 209 18.11 -19.28 9.86
C ALA A 209 18.75 -17.92 10.18
N ALA A 210 18.07 -16.82 9.88
CA ALA A 210 18.57 -15.49 10.22
C ALA A 210 18.42 -15.26 11.73
N GLU A 211 19.43 -14.66 12.35
CA GLU A 211 19.33 -14.20 13.75
C GLU A 211 18.34 -13.03 13.87
N GLU A 212 18.14 -12.29 12.78
CA GLU A 212 17.22 -11.16 12.70
C GLU A 212 15.83 -11.58 12.18
N PRO A 213 14.76 -10.90 12.60
CA PRO A 213 13.39 -11.16 12.15
C PRO A 213 13.18 -10.66 10.71
N VAL A 214 13.71 -11.39 9.73
CA VAL A 214 13.71 -11.00 8.31
C VAL A 214 12.64 -11.75 7.52
N ILE A 215 11.91 -11.02 6.68
CA ILE A 215 11.05 -11.60 5.64
C ILE A 215 11.38 -10.99 4.28
N PHE A 216 10.94 -11.70 3.24
CA PHE A 216 11.01 -11.24 1.87
C PHE A 216 9.64 -11.32 1.22
N ILE A 217 9.14 -10.21 0.70
CA ILE A 217 7.96 -10.15 -0.14
C ILE A 217 8.41 -10.38 -1.58
N ARG A 218 8.16 -11.58 -2.09
CA ARG A 218 8.36 -11.91 -3.49
C ARG A 218 7.14 -11.48 -4.28
N ALA A 219 7.31 -10.50 -5.16
CA ALA A 219 6.25 -10.04 -6.04
C ALA A 219 6.55 -10.37 -7.50
N ASN A 220 5.51 -10.35 -8.34
CA ASN A 220 5.62 -10.57 -9.79
C ASN A 220 5.46 -9.27 -10.60
N ALA A 221 5.30 -8.13 -9.92
CA ALA A 221 5.11 -6.83 -10.54
C ALA A 221 5.48 -5.70 -9.57
N PHE A 222 5.86 -4.55 -10.12
CA PHE A 222 6.18 -3.36 -9.36
C PHE A 222 5.02 -2.92 -8.46
N PRO A 223 5.32 -2.45 -7.23
CA PRO A 223 4.31 -1.80 -6.41
C PRO A 223 3.90 -0.45 -7.03
N TYR A 224 2.73 0.04 -6.62
CA TYR A 224 2.33 1.41 -6.92
C TYR A 224 3.04 2.37 -5.96
N PHE A 225 3.77 3.34 -6.51
CA PHE A 225 4.45 4.38 -5.74
C PHE A 225 3.63 5.68 -5.68
N SER A 226 3.54 6.26 -4.49
CA SER A 226 2.98 7.60 -4.30
C SER A 226 3.74 8.37 -3.23
N ILE A 227 3.77 9.69 -3.38
CA ILE A 227 4.32 10.63 -2.40
C ILE A 227 3.15 11.39 -1.79
N GLU A 228 3.08 11.38 -0.47
CA GLU A 228 2.18 12.17 0.36
C GLU A 228 2.98 13.30 0.99
N ILE A 229 2.63 14.55 0.68
CA ILE A 229 3.27 15.75 1.24
C ILE A 229 2.33 16.31 2.29
N HIS A 230 2.79 16.38 3.53
CA HIS A 230 2.05 16.97 4.62
C HIS A 230 2.62 18.35 4.94
N ASN A 231 1.85 19.39 4.64
CA ASN A 231 2.21 20.77 4.95
C ASN A 231 1.66 21.16 6.32
N PRO A 232 2.51 21.39 7.34
CA PRO A 232 2.05 21.74 8.69
C PRO A 232 1.25 23.06 8.74
N LEU A 233 1.39 23.92 7.73
CA LEU A 233 0.66 25.19 7.63
C LEU A 233 -0.73 25.06 7.00
N ASP A 234 -1.10 23.91 6.41
CA ASP A 234 -2.43 23.76 5.84
C ASP A 234 -3.47 23.47 6.93
N ILE A 235 -4.26 24.50 7.25
CA ILE A 235 -5.39 24.47 8.21
C ILE A 235 -6.40 23.36 7.85
N ASN A 236 -6.46 22.94 6.58
CA ASN A 236 -7.41 21.92 6.13
C ASN A 236 -6.89 20.49 6.22
N ASP A 237 -5.65 20.28 6.68
CA ASP A 237 -5.02 18.95 6.77
C ASP A 237 -5.15 18.19 5.44
N ARG A 238 -4.92 18.89 4.31
CA ARG A 238 -4.95 18.25 3.01
C ARG A 238 -3.59 17.61 2.77
N THR A 239 -3.61 16.30 2.71
CA THR A 239 -2.49 15.54 2.18
C THR A 239 -2.51 15.62 0.66
N ASP A 240 -1.54 16.32 0.07
CA ASP A 240 -1.34 16.28 -1.37
C ASP A 240 -0.66 14.95 -1.72
N SER A 241 -1.38 14.11 -2.47
CA SER A 241 -0.89 12.80 -2.93
C SER A 241 -0.63 12.85 -4.42
N ARG A 242 0.59 12.51 -4.82
CA ARG A 242 0.98 12.37 -6.23
C ARG A 242 1.59 11.01 -6.51
N ARG A 243 1.37 10.48 -7.71
CA ARG A 243 2.03 9.26 -8.17
C ARG A 243 3.53 9.52 -8.34
N SER A 244 4.35 8.54 -7.98
CA SER A 244 5.80 8.55 -8.21
C SER A 244 6.21 7.36 -9.07
N GLN A 245 7.42 7.40 -9.63
CA GLN A 245 8.06 6.27 -10.32
C GLN A 245 8.97 5.45 -9.40
N GLY A 246 9.27 5.96 -8.20
CA GLY A 246 10.06 5.26 -7.19
C GLY A 246 10.00 5.90 -5.82
N LEU A 247 10.92 5.49 -4.95
CA LEU A 247 10.91 5.94 -3.55
C LEU A 247 11.39 7.38 -3.36
N VAL A 248 12.30 7.82 -4.23
CA VAL A 248 12.83 9.19 -4.24
C VAL A 248 12.05 9.99 -5.30
N PRO A 249 11.61 11.22 -4.99
CA PRO A 249 10.95 12.07 -5.98
C PRO A 249 11.80 12.20 -7.25
N ASP A 250 11.15 12.02 -8.39
CA ASP A 250 11.74 12.19 -9.73
C ASP A 250 12.88 11.20 -10.07
N VAL A 251 13.11 10.18 -9.24
CA VAL A 251 14.03 9.08 -9.51
C VAL A 251 13.21 7.79 -9.66
N PRO A 252 13.20 7.16 -10.85
CA PRO A 252 12.51 5.89 -11.03
C PRO A 252 13.17 4.77 -10.21
N MET A 253 12.41 3.78 -9.78
CA MET A 253 13.02 2.56 -9.23
C MET A 253 13.94 1.90 -10.26
N PRO A 254 15.05 1.28 -9.83
CA PRO A 254 15.80 0.43 -10.73
C PRO A 254 14.92 -0.69 -11.30
N PRO A 255 15.18 -1.15 -12.54
CA PRO A 255 14.50 -2.30 -13.10
C PRO A 255 14.56 -3.51 -12.17
N GLY A 256 13.54 -4.38 -12.20
CA GLY A 256 13.42 -5.55 -11.33
C GLY A 256 13.25 -5.32 -9.83
N CYS A 257 13.30 -4.08 -9.33
CA CYS A 257 13.10 -3.77 -7.91
C CYS A 257 11.62 -3.84 -7.49
N PHE A 258 11.01 -5.01 -7.65
CA PHE A 258 9.62 -5.27 -7.31
C PHE A 258 9.48 -6.18 -6.09
N SER A 259 10.55 -6.79 -5.58
CA SER A 259 10.52 -7.52 -4.31
C SER A 259 11.05 -6.66 -3.18
N LEU A 260 10.63 -6.95 -1.95
CA LEU A 260 10.97 -6.17 -0.76
C LEU A 260 11.50 -7.10 0.34
N MET A 261 12.69 -6.83 0.83
CA MET A 261 13.22 -7.36 2.07
C MET A 261 12.84 -6.44 3.23
N CYS A 262 12.33 -7.00 4.31
CA CYS A 262 11.98 -6.29 5.53
C CYS A 262 12.65 -6.96 6.73
N THR A 263 13.40 -6.18 7.51
CA THR A 263 13.90 -6.58 8.83
C THR A 263 13.09 -5.84 9.89
N PHE A 264 12.40 -6.59 10.75
CA PHE A 264 11.59 -6.02 11.83
C PHE A 264 12.46 -5.68 13.05
N ALA A 265 11.99 -4.77 13.90
CA ALA A 265 12.65 -4.52 15.19
C ALA A 265 12.37 -5.65 16.21
N GLU A 266 11.18 -6.26 16.13
CA GLU A 266 10.70 -7.29 17.05
C GLU A 266 10.16 -8.50 16.27
N GLU A 267 10.43 -9.70 16.76
CA GLU A 267 9.93 -10.97 16.20
C GLU A 267 8.38 -11.03 16.25
N ASP A 268 7.77 -10.52 17.32
CA ASP A 268 6.31 -10.47 17.48
C ASP A 268 5.64 -9.62 16.38
N ASP A 269 6.29 -8.54 15.94
CA ASP A 269 5.78 -7.68 14.87
C ASP A 269 5.90 -8.36 13.49
N LYS A 270 6.98 -9.10 13.27
CA LYS A 270 7.15 -9.95 12.08
C LYS A 270 6.04 -11.00 12.01
N ASP A 271 5.84 -11.75 13.09
CA ASP A 271 4.84 -12.82 13.16
C ASP A 271 3.43 -12.29 12.99
N ALA A 272 3.12 -11.15 13.62
CA ALA A 272 1.84 -10.48 13.47
C ALA A 272 1.60 -10.02 12.02
N PHE A 273 2.62 -9.47 11.35
CA PHE A 273 2.52 -9.09 9.95
C PHE A 273 2.29 -10.30 9.04
N VAL A 274 3.08 -11.38 9.19
CA VAL A 274 2.95 -12.62 8.40
C VAL A 274 1.57 -13.25 8.61
N TYR A 275 1.09 -13.30 9.86
CA TYR A 275 -0.26 -13.77 10.18
C TYR A 275 -1.34 -12.92 9.49
N ALA A 276 -1.22 -11.60 9.53
CA ALA A 276 -2.16 -10.70 8.87
C ALA A 276 -2.18 -10.91 7.35
N ALA A 277 -1.01 -10.95 6.70
CA ALA A 277 -0.91 -11.18 5.26
C ALA A 277 -1.49 -12.54 4.84
N ARG A 278 -1.21 -13.60 5.60
CA ARG A 278 -1.73 -14.95 5.35
C ARG A 278 -3.24 -15.04 5.53
N THR A 279 -3.75 -14.56 6.65
CA THR A 279 -5.17 -14.76 7.01
C THR A 279 -6.11 -13.78 6.34
N ARG A 280 -5.65 -12.56 6.05
CA ARG A 280 -6.50 -11.48 5.54
C ARG A 280 -6.37 -11.27 4.05
N PHE A 281 -5.18 -11.47 3.50
CA PHE A 281 -4.90 -11.30 2.08
C PHE A 281 -4.71 -12.62 1.34
N HIS A 282 -4.68 -13.75 2.06
CA HIS A 282 -4.45 -15.08 1.50
C HIS A 282 -3.14 -15.16 0.69
N VAL A 283 -2.15 -14.36 1.10
CA VAL A 283 -0.81 -14.42 0.54
C VAL A 283 -0.16 -15.72 1.00
N ARG A 284 0.49 -16.42 0.08
CA ARG A 284 1.22 -17.65 0.38
C ARG A 284 2.43 -17.31 1.25
N CYS A 285 2.59 -18.01 2.38
CA CYS A 285 3.79 -17.90 3.22
C CYS A 285 4.63 -19.16 3.06
N ILE A 286 5.94 -18.98 2.86
CA ILE A 286 6.90 -20.06 2.67
C ILE A 286 8.01 -19.87 3.70
N SER A 287 8.06 -20.75 4.69
CA SER A 287 9.15 -20.75 5.66
C SER A 287 10.31 -21.59 5.12
N ARG A 288 11.50 -20.99 5.00
CA ARG A 288 12.70 -21.69 4.55
C ARG A 288 13.62 -21.99 5.75
N PRO A 289 14.12 -23.24 5.86
CA PRO A 289 15.06 -23.59 6.91
C PRO A 289 16.47 -23.06 6.67
N ALA A 290 16.82 -22.77 5.41
CA ALA A 290 18.13 -22.22 5.04
C ALA A 290 18.05 -20.70 4.94
N GLU A 291 19.15 -20.05 5.32
CA GLU A 291 19.32 -18.60 5.21
C GLU A 291 19.25 -18.17 3.75
N ILE A 292 18.45 -17.15 3.48
CA ILE A 292 18.45 -16.51 2.16
C ILE A 292 19.65 -15.59 2.11
N ARG A 293 20.67 -16.00 1.35
CA ARG A 293 21.86 -15.16 1.12
C ARG A 293 21.41 -13.83 0.52
N ILE A 294 21.78 -12.73 1.16
CA ILE A 294 21.60 -11.39 0.64
C ILE A 294 22.87 -11.01 -0.13
N ARG A 295 22.71 -10.59 -1.37
CA ARG A 295 23.79 -10.01 -2.17
C ARG A 295 23.59 -8.50 -2.17
N ASP A 296 24.51 -7.79 -1.55
CA ASP A 296 24.53 -6.34 -1.59
C ASP A 296 25.00 -5.88 -2.96
N ASN A 297 24.04 -5.81 -3.87
CA ASN A 297 24.15 -5.15 -5.15
C ASN A 297 23.53 -3.77 -5.04
N THR A 298 23.83 -3.06 -3.95
CA THR A 298 23.72 -1.60 -3.89
C THR A 298 24.79 -1.02 -4.81
N ALA A 299 24.82 -1.49 -6.06
CA ALA A 299 25.44 -0.85 -7.18
C ALA A 299 24.89 0.56 -7.13
N THR A 300 25.76 1.44 -6.67
CA THR A 300 25.61 2.87 -6.77
C THR A 300 24.92 3.14 -8.09
N HIS A 301 23.81 3.88 -8.07
CA HIS A 301 23.20 4.44 -9.28
C HIS A 301 24.21 5.15 -10.21
N ASN A 302 25.45 5.34 -9.77
CA ASN A 302 26.61 5.59 -10.60
C ASN A 302 27.06 4.35 -11.37
N THR A 303 26.74 4.35 -12.66
CA THR A 303 27.47 3.67 -13.74
C THR A 303 27.48 2.13 -13.69
N GLY A 304 26.34 1.50 -13.99
CA GLY A 304 26.42 0.27 -14.78
C GLY A 304 27.29 0.52 -16.03
N PRO A 305 27.95 -0.51 -16.59
CA PRO A 305 28.73 -0.35 -17.81
C PRO A 305 27.85 0.38 -18.84
N ASN A 306 28.40 1.44 -19.41
CA ASN A 306 27.65 2.28 -20.31
C ASN A 306 27.12 1.41 -21.46
N LEU A 307 25.81 1.25 -21.53
CA LEU A 307 25.12 0.47 -22.57
C LEU A 307 25.05 1.24 -23.90
N ASP A 308 25.90 2.24 -24.12
CA ASP A 308 26.04 2.96 -25.39
C ASP A 308 26.16 2.02 -26.60
N PHE A 309 26.74 0.83 -26.45
CA PHE A 309 26.83 -0.14 -27.55
C PHE A 309 25.46 -0.66 -28.03
N LEU A 310 24.39 -0.53 -27.21
CA LEU A 310 23.03 -0.81 -27.68
C LEU A 310 22.63 0.06 -28.85
N SER A 311 23.19 1.27 -28.95
CA SER A 311 22.95 2.17 -30.08
C SER A 311 23.61 1.71 -31.38
N ASP A 312 24.58 0.79 -31.30
CA ASP A 312 25.23 0.17 -32.47
C ASP A 312 24.42 -1.03 -33.01
N LEU A 313 23.49 -1.59 -32.22
CA LEU A 313 22.67 -2.73 -32.61
C LEU A 313 21.39 -2.31 -33.37
N PRO A 314 20.83 -3.16 -34.25
CA PRO A 314 19.48 -2.97 -34.78
C PRO A 314 18.47 -2.79 -33.65
N PHE A 315 17.57 -1.82 -33.81
CA PHE A 315 16.62 -1.40 -32.77
C PHE A 315 15.85 -2.57 -32.15
N GLU A 316 15.37 -3.51 -32.97
CA GLU A 316 14.61 -4.67 -32.51
C GLU A 316 15.42 -5.58 -31.58
N LEU A 317 16.72 -5.75 -31.85
CA LEU A 317 17.60 -6.57 -30.99
C LEU A 317 17.96 -5.81 -29.72
N ALA A 318 18.32 -4.52 -29.85
CA ALA A 318 18.57 -3.65 -28.70
C ALA A 318 17.38 -3.62 -27.74
N PHE A 319 16.16 -3.54 -28.27
CA PHE A 319 14.92 -3.58 -27.49
C PHE A 319 14.72 -4.91 -26.75
N GLU A 320 14.93 -6.06 -27.41
CA GLU A 320 14.80 -7.36 -26.72
C GLU A 320 15.89 -7.55 -25.66
N LEU A 321 17.09 -6.99 -25.88
CA LEU A 321 18.17 -7.00 -24.90
C LEU A 321 17.84 -6.12 -23.69
N GLU A 322 17.39 -4.88 -23.90
CA GLU A 322 16.93 -3.99 -22.84
C GLU A 322 15.77 -4.62 -22.05
N LYS A 323 14.85 -5.30 -22.73
CA LYS A 323 13.78 -6.07 -22.09
C LYS A 323 14.31 -7.21 -21.24
N ALA A 324 15.29 -7.97 -21.72
CA ALA A 324 15.92 -9.05 -20.94
C ALA A 324 16.64 -8.52 -19.68
N ILE A 325 17.28 -7.36 -19.78
CA ILE A 325 17.87 -6.66 -18.61
C ILE A 325 16.77 -6.21 -17.65
N THR A 326 15.71 -5.59 -18.18
CA THR A 326 14.61 -5.04 -17.38
C THR A 326 13.87 -6.14 -16.61
N ASN A 327 13.73 -7.31 -17.23
CA ASN A 327 13.15 -8.50 -16.63
C ASN A 327 14.14 -9.28 -15.76
N TRP A 328 15.41 -8.86 -15.68
CA TRP A 328 16.50 -9.57 -15.02
C TRP A 328 16.72 -11.01 -15.50
N THR A 329 16.31 -11.30 -16.74
CA THR A 329 16.75 -12.50 -17.43
C THR A 329 18.26 -12.43 -17.64
N LEU A 330 18.80 -11.24 -17.94
CA LEU A 330 20.26 -11.03 -18.03
C LEU A 330 20.69 -9.88 -17.14
N SER A 331 21.82 -10.04 -16.45
CA SER A 331 22.48 -8.90 -15.79
C SER A 331 23.19 -8.02 -16.81
N TYR A 332 23.54 -6.80 -16.41
CA TYR A 332 24.38 -5.92 -17.24
C TYR A 332 25.73 -6.55 -17.61
N VAL A 333 26.29 -7.36 -16.70
CA VAL A 333 27.56 -8.07 -16.93
C VAL A 333 27.38 -9.16 -17.99
N ASP A 334 26.27 -9.91 -17.92
CA ASP A 334 25.95 -10.93 -18.93
C ASP A 334 25.80 -10.28 -20.30
N VAL A 335 25.02 -9.20 -20.38
CA VAL A 335 24.82 -8.46 -21.63
C VAL A 335 26.14 -7.91 -22.18
N TRP A 336 26.99 -7.34 -21.34
CA TRP A 336 28.30 -6.87 -21.76
C TRP A 336 29.18 -8.00 -22.31
N SER A 337 29.17 -9.17 -21.64
CA SER A 337 29.90 -10.35 -22.10
C SER A 337 29.37 -10.94 -23.40
N LEU A 338 28.12 -10.65 -23.76
CA LEU A 338 27.47 -11.11 -24.99
C LEU A 338 27.73 -10.17 -26.17
N ARG A 339 28.39 -9.02 -25.99
CA ARG A 339 28.56 -8.01 -27.05
C ARG A 339 29.06 -8.58 -28.37
N ASP A 340 30.20 -9.26 -28.36
CA ASP A 340 30.80 -9.82 -29.58
C ASP A 340 29.88 -10.86 -30.25
N ASN A 341 29.12 -11.61 -29.45
CA ASN A 341 28.16 -12.60 -29.94
C ASN A 341 26.93 -11.93 -30.57
N LEU A 342 26.50 -10.78 -30.04
CA LEU A 342 25.38 -10.00 -30.57
C LEU A 342 25.75 -9.33 -31.90
N ASP A 343 26.98 -8.82 -32.00
CA ASP A 343 27.51 -8.28 -33.27
C ASP A 343 27.55 -9.38 -34.33
N HIS A 344 28.08 -10.56 -33.98
CA HIS A 344 28.10 -11.71 -34.89
C HIS A 344 26.69 -12.19 -35.27
N LEU A 345 25.75 -12.21 -34.32
CA LEU A 345 24.36 -12.57 -34.56
C LEU A 345 23.71 -11.61 -35.58
N CYS A 346 23.98 -10.30 -35.46
CA CYS A 346 23.53 -9.29 -36.41
C CYS A 346 24.12 -9.50 -37.80
N GLU A 347 25.44 -9.70 -37.91
CA GLU A 347 26.12 -9.91 -39.18
C GLU A 347 25.62 -11.17 -39.92
N ALA A 348 25.40 -12.25 -39.17
CA ALA A 348 25.02 -13.54 -39.75
C ALA A 348 23.53 -13.64 -40.11
N HIS A 349 22.65 -12.99 -39.34
CA HIS A 349 21.20 -13.22 -39.44
C HIS A 349 20.36 -11.97 -39.75
N GLY A 350 20.94 -10.76 -39.77
CA GLY A 350 20.25 -9.51 -40.08
C GLY A 350 18.94 -9.36 -39.30
N ASP A 351 17.82 -9.17 -40.00
CA ASP A 351 16.48 -8.99 -39.42
C ASP A 351 16.01 -10.16 -38.54
N ALA A 352 16.58 -11.36 -38.70
CA ALA A 352 16.24 -12.53 -37.88
C ALA A 352 16.96 -12.57 -36.53
N ALA A 353 17.94 -11.68 -36.28
CA ALA A 353 18.71 -11.64 -35.04
C ALA A 353 17.82 -11.45 -33.79
N ALA A 354 16.88 -10.49 -33.83
CA ALA A 354 16.00 -10.21 -32.69
C ALA A 354 15.05 -11.38 -32.33
N PRO A 355 14.35 -12.03 -33.29
CA PRO A 355 13.60 -13.26 -33.02
C PRO A 355 14.45 -14.41 -32.45
N ILE A 356 15.67 -14.59 -32.94
CA ILE A 356 16.60 -15.61 -32.44
C ILE A 356 16.97 -15.32 -30.99
N PHE A 357 17.34 -14.07 -30.69
CA PHE A 357 17.66 -13.64 -29.33
C PHE A 357 16.46 -13.79 -28.39
N ARG A 358 15.25 -13.39 -28.81
CA ARG A 358 14.03 -13.61 -28.04
C ARG A 358 13.80 -15.09 -27.72
N ARG A 359 14.06 -15.99 -28.67
CA ARG A 359 13.96 -17.43 -28.44
C ARG A 359 15.02 -17.93 -27.44
N PHE A 360 16.24 -17.41 -27.52
CA PHE A 360 17.31 -17.70 -26.56
C PHE A 360 16.92 -17.28 -25.13
N ILE A 361 16.43 -16.06 -24.93
CA ILE A 361 15.91 -15.56 -23.64
C ILE A 361 14.80 -16.46 -23.11
N SER A 362 13.83 -16.85 -23.95
CA SER A 362 12.73 -17.73 -23.54
C SER A 362 13.23 -19.12 -23.13
N LEU A 363 14.26 -19.66 -23.80
CA LEU A 363 14.86 -20.95 -23.41
C LEU A 363 15.61 -20.87 -22.07
N LEU A 364 16.27 -19.74 -21.80
CA LEU A 364 16.90 -19.50 -20.50
C LEU A 364 15.86 -19.47 -19.38
N GLU A 365 14.74 -18.78 -19.60
CA GLU A 365 13.64 -18.73 -18.64
C GLU A 365 13.06 -20.13 -18.39
N ASP A 366 12.79 -20.91 -19.45
CA ASP A 366 12.30 -22.29 -19.36
C ASP A 366 13.28 -23.19 -18.57
N GLU A 367 14.58 -23.11 -18.88
CA GLU A 367 15.61 -23.91 -18.20
C GLU A 367 15.67 -23.59 -16.70
N TRP A 368 15.51 -22.33 -16.32
CA TRP A 368 15.51 -21.94 -14.91
C TRP A 368 14.24 -22.38 -14.19
N GLU A 369 13.08 -22.36 -14.85
CA GLU A 369 11.86 -22.91 -14.28
C GLU A 369 12.00 -24.42 -14.03
N GLU A 370 12.61 -25.15 -14.96
CA GLU A 370 12.90 -26.58 -14.81
C GLU A 370 13.88 -26.85 -13.67
N GLN A 371 14.99 -26.10 -13.59
CA GLN A 371 15.96 -26.22 -12.49
C GLN A 371 15.30 -25.90 -11.14
N ALA A 372 14.47 -24.86 -11.08
CA ALA A 372 13.73 -24.51 -9.88
C ALA A 372 12.70 -25.59 -9.50
N ALA A 373 12.07 -26.24 -10.47
CA ALA A 373 11.16 -27.36 -10.24
C ALA A 373 11.91 -28.60 -9.74
N GLN A 374 13.05 -28.94 -10.35
CA GLN A 374 13.91 -30.06 -9.93
C GLN A 374 14.44 -29.86 -8.51
N ALA A 375 14.87 -28.64 -8.17
CA ALA A 375 15.31 -28.30 -6.82
C ALA A 375 14.20 -28.44 -5.77
N ARG A 376 12.93 -28.23 -6.16
CA ARG A 376 11.76 -28.47 -5.29
C ARG A 376 11.52 -29.97 -5.09
N THR A 377 11.54 -30.76 -6.17
CA THR A 377 11.30 -32.22 -6.09
C THR A 377 12.40 -32.97 -5.35
N SER A 378 13.67 -32.60 -5.55
CA SER A 378 14.79 -33.26 -4.87
C SER A 378 14.77 -33.02 -3.36
N ARG A 379 14.21 -31.89 -2.90
CA ARG A 379 14.06 -31.57 -1.47
C ARG A 379 12.88 -32.29 -0.81
N GLU A 380 11.84 -32.63 -1.57
CA GLU A 380 10.73 -33.46 -1.05
C GLU A 380 11.10 -34.94 -0.96
N ALA A 381 12.08 -35.38 -1.76
CA ALA A 381 12.53 -36.76 -1.82
C ALA A 381 13.60 -37.13 -0.78
N GLU A 382 14.17 -36.19 -0.01
CA GLU A 382 15.03 -36.53 1.12
C GLU A 382 14.18 -37.24 2.20
N PRO A 383 14.40 -38.55 2.45
CA PRO A 383 13.62 -39.29 3.41
C PRO A 383 13.83 -38.63 4.76
N ARG A 384 12.74 -38.16 5.39
CA ARG A 384 12.75 -37.76 6.80
C ARG A 384 13.39 -38.90 7.57
N CYS A 385 14.63 -38.68 8.01
CA CYS A 385 15.34 -39.62 8.86
C CYS A 385 14.50 -39.74 10.12
N THR A 386 13.69 -40.79 10.19
CA THR A 386 12.93 -41.14 11.37
C THR A 386 13.97 -41.51 12.42
N ASP A 387 14.29 -40.56 13.29
CA ASP A 387 14.99 -40.81 14.55
C ASP A 387 14.07 -41.61 15.49
N ASP A 388 13.75 -42.83 15.09
CA ASP A 388 13.18 -43.87 15.92
C ASP A 388 14.31 -44.85 16.29
N ALA A 389 15.22 -44.40 17.16
CA ALA A 389 16.09 -45.30 17.90
C ALA A 389 16.74 -44.62 19.12
N ARG A 390 16.09 -44.72 20.28
CA ARG A 390 16.62 -45.41 21.48
C ARG A 390 15.94 -44.92 22.76
N GLY A 391 14.93 -45.68 23.19
CA GLY A 391 14.45 -45.71 24.57
C GLY A 391 14.33 -47.17 25.01
N SER A 392 15.46 -47.81 25.31
CA SER A 392 15.53 -49.10 26.02
C SER A 392 16.76 -49.11 26.90
N ALA A 393 16.57 -48.66 28.15
CA ALA A 393 17.15 -49.20 29.37
C ALA A 393 16.48 -48.51 30.56
#